data_AF-A7B5L9-F1
#
_entry.id   AF-A7B5L9-F1
#
_cell.length_a   1.000
_cell.length_b   1.000
_cell.length_c   1.000
_cell.angle_alpha   90.00
_cell.angle_beta   90.00
_cell.angle_gamma   90.00
#
_symmetry.space_group_name_H-M   'P 1'
#
loop_
_entity.id
_entity.type
_entity.pdbx_description
1 polymer ?
#
loop_
_entity_poly.entity_id
_entity_poly.type
_entity_poly.pdbx_seq_one_letter_code
_entity_poly.pdbx_strand_id
1 'polypeptide(L)' 'MCREKRKLPIGIENFEQIIKDDFYYVDKTGLISELLRNWGMVNLFTRPRRFGKSLNMSMLEHFFL' A
#
# COMPACT_ATOMS: atom_id res chain seq x y z
N MET A 1 3.13 -9.83 -29.30
CA MET A 1 4.09 -9.16 -28.38
C MET A 1 3.80 -9.66 -26.97
N CYS A 2 4.65 -10.50 -26.39
CA CYS A 2 4.50 -10.94 -25.01
C CYS A 2 4.81 -9.76 -24.09
N ARG A 3 3.81 -9.21 -23.40
CA ARG A 3 4.05 -8.20 -22.36
C ARG A 3 4.90 -8.84 -21.27
N GLU A 4 6.06 -8.25 -20.96
CA GLU A 4 6.79 -8.60 -19.75
C GLU A 4 5.88 -8.40 -18.54
N LYS A 5 5.81 -9.42 -17.67
CA LYS A 5 4.98 -9.35 -16.46
C LYS A 5 5.72 -8.52 -15.41
N ARG A 6 5.00 -7.58 -14.78
CA ARG A 6 5.52 -6.81 -13.64
C ARG A 6 6.02 -7.75 -12.54
N LYS A 7 7.15 -7.39 -11.93
CA LYS A 7 7.76 -8.17 -10.84
C LYS A 7 6.93 -7.99 -9.57
N LEU A 8 6.89 -9.02 -8.72
CA LEU A 8 6.27 -8.89 -7.39
C LEU A 8 7.22 -8.14 -6.44
N PRO A 9 6.73 -7.15 -5.66
CA PRO A 9 7.54 -6.40 -4.72
C PRO A 9 7.78 -7.19 -3.42
N ILE A 10 8.53 -8.28 -3.50
CA ILE A 10 8.82 -9.13 -2.34
C ILE A 10 9.84 -8.44 -1.43
N GLY A 11 9.43 -8.12 -0.21
CA GLY A 11 10.30 -7.47 0.78
C GLY A 11 10.48 -5.96 0.59
N ILE A 12 9.82 -5.36 -0.41
CA ILE A 12 9.77 -3.91 -0.59
C ILE A 12 8.53 -3.40 0.14
N GLU A 13 8.73 -2.54 1.14
CA GLU A 13 7.65 -1.93 1.92
C GLU A 13 7.53 -0.41 1.68
N ASN A 14 8.32 0.15 0.76
CA ASN A 14 8.23 1.56 0.37
C ASN A 14 7.27 1.71 -0.82
N PHE A 15 6.25 2.55 -0.67
CA PHE A 15 5.23 2.76 -1.70
C PHE A 15 5.78 3.45 -2.95
N GLU A 16 6.55 4.52 -2.79
CA GLU A 16 7.12 5.27 -3.91
C GLU A 16 8.01 4.40 -4.79
N GLN A 17 8.86 3.56 -4.18
CA GLN A 17 9.71 2.63 -4.90
C GLN A 17 8.89 1.65 -5.74
N ILE A 18 7.81 1.09 -5.17
CA ILE A 18 6.93 0.16 -5.89
C ILE A 18 6.33 0.82 -7.13
N ILE A 19 5.95 2.09 -7.06
CA ILE A 19 5.38 2.83 -8.18
C ILE A 19 6.45 3.22 -9.21
N LYS A 20 7.60 3.75 -8.78
CA LYS A 20 8.69 4.20 -9.67
C LYS A 20 9.33 3.05 -10.44
N ASP A 21 9.50 1.91 -9.79
CA ASP A 21 10.18 0.74 -10.38
C ASP A 21 9.20 -0.20 -11.14
N ASP A 22 7.95 0.24 -11.39
CA ASP A 22 6.88 -0.50 -12.08
C ASP A 22 6.62 -1.92 -11.53
N PHE A 23 6.68 -2.06 -10.20
CA PHE A 23 6.33 -3.32 -9.55
C PHE A 23 4.82 -3.59 -9.60
N TYR A 24 4.45 -4.84 -9.39
CA TYR A 24 3.05 -5.24 -9.22
C TYR A 24 2.50 -4.65 -7.91
N TYR A 25 1.61 -3.66 -8.06
CA TYR A 25 0.94 -2.99 -6.95
C TYR A 25 -0.58 -3.20 -7.05
N VAL A 26 -1.20 -3.46 -5.90
CA VAL A 26 -2.66 -3.51 -5.78
C VAL A 26 -3.10 -2.20 -5.15
N ASP A 27 -3.94 -1.47 -5.86
CA ASP A 27 -4.47 -0.19 -5.36
C ASP A 27 -5.33 -0.41 -4.09
N LYS A 28 -4.99 0.34 -3.04
CA LYS A 28 -5.67 0.34 -1.73
C LYS A 28 -6.32 1.67 -1.41
N THR A 29 -6.49 2.58 -2.37
CA THR A 29 -7.20 3.86 -2.18
C THR A 29 -8.60 3.68 -1.59
N GLY A 30 -9.29 2.59 -1.91
CA GLY A 30 -10.56 2.22 -1.29
C GLY A 30 -10.49 2.07 0.24
N LEU A 31 -9.40 1.50 0.77
CA LEU A 31 -9.16 1.40 2.21
C LEU A 31 -8.99 2.79 2.84
N ILE A 32 -8.29 3.71 2.15
CA ILE A 32 -8.12 5.09 2.62
C ILE A 32 -9.46 5.80 2.68
N SER A 33 -10.29 5.65 1.64
CA SER A 33 -11.65 6.22 1.63
C SER A 33 -12.49 5.70 2.80
N GLU A 34 -12.41 4.41 3.12
CA GLU A 34 -13.12 3.83 4.25
C GLU A 34 -12.58 4.38 5.59
N LEU A 35 -11.26 4.48 5.75
CA LEU A 35 -10.62 5.07 6.94
C LEU A 35 -11.02 6.53 7.17
N LEU A 36 -11.16 7.32 6.11
CA LEU A 36 -11.58 8.72 6.20
C LEU A 36 -13.07 8.88 6.51
N ARG A 37 -13.91 7.96 6.03
CA ARG A 37 -15.36 7.96 6.31
C ARG A 37 -15.66 7.45 7.72
N ASN A 38 -14.90 6.47 8.20
CA ASN A 38 -15.04 5.92 9.54
C ASN A 38 -14.34 6.84 10.54
N TRP A 39 -15.10 7.75 11.15
CA TRP A 39 -14.61 8.64 12.20
C TRP A 39 -14.16 7.85 13.44
N GLY A 40 -12.85 7.69 13.59
CA GLY A 40 -12.19 7.16 14.77
C GLY A 40 -10.94 7.96 15.09
N MET A 41 -10.80 8.42 16.34
CA MET A 41 -9.59 9.10 16.82
C MET A 41 -8.35 8.22 16.68
N VAL A 42 -8.51 6.90 16.77
CA VAL A 42 -7.45 5.90 16.59
C VAL A 42 -8.00 4.72 15.77
N ASN A 43 -7.28 4.32 14.72
CA ASN A 43 -7.59 3.14 13.91
C ASN A 43 -6.56 2.03 14.16
N LEU A 44 -7.01 0.84 14.56
CA LEU A 44 -6.16 -0.32 14.84
C LEU A 44 -6.18 -1.32 13.67
N PHE A 45 -5.00 -1.62 13.11
CA PHE A 45 -4.87 -2.62 12.04
C PHE A 45 -4.42 -3.98 12.59
N THR A 46 -5.38 -4.85 12.92
CA THR A 46 -5.10 -6.23 13.37
C THR A 46 -4.86 -7.16 12.17
N ARG A 47 -3.61 -7.49 11.87
CA ARG A 47 -3.23 -8.46 10.80
C ARG A 47 -1.97 -9.25 11.18
N PRO A 48 -1.72 -10.44 10.61
CA PRO A 48 -0.47 -11.20 10.81
C PRO A 48 0.80 -10.48 10.34
N ARG A 49 1.99 -11.03 10.65
CA ARG A 49 3.28 -10.54 10.15
C ARG A 49 3.32 -10.61 8.60
N ARG A 50 3.97 -9.64 7.94
CA ARG A 50 4.08 -9.51 6.47
C ARG A 50 2.78 -9.28 5.70
N PHE A 51 1.71 -8.84 6.37
CA PHE A 51 0.45 -8.46 5.71
C PHE A 51 0.41 -7.04 5.12
N GLY A 52 1.59 -6.44 4.84
CA GLY A 52 1.67 -5.13 4.18
C GLY A 52 1.21 -3.94 5.03
N LYS A 53 1.33 -4.02 6.36
CA LYS A 53 1.03 -2.89 7.27
C LYS A 53 2.00 -1.74 7.05
N SER A 54 3.31 -1.99 7.01
CA SER A 54 4.31 -0.96 6.77
C SER A 54 4.11 -0.30 5.39
N LEU A 55 3.83 -1.11 4.36
CA LEU A 55 3.51 -0.60 3.03
C LEU A 55 2.29 0.33 3.03
N ASN A 56 1.25 -0.02 3.78
CA ASN A 56 0.08 0.85 3.91
C ASN A 56 0.43 2.17 4.62
N MET A 57 1.28 2.15 5.64
CA MET A 57 1.74 3.39 6.29
C MET A 57 2.54 4.27 5.34
N SER A 58 3.46 3.69 4.56
CA SER A 58 4.20 4.41 3.52
C SER A 58 3.26 4.97 2.45
N MET A 59 2.25 4.22 2.02
CA MET A 59 1.24 4.72 1.09
C MET A 59 0.46 5.91 1.66
N LEU A 60 0.01 5.84 2.92
CA LEU A 60 -0.72 6.93 3.57
C LEU A 60 0.15 8.18 3.69
N GLU A 61 1.42 8.02 4.05
CA GLU A 61 2.40 9.11 4.09
C GLU A 61 2.45 9.85 2.74
N HIS A 62 2.64 9.14 1.63
CA HIS A 62 2.70 9.73 0.29
C HIS A 62 1.36 10.23 -0.26
N PHE A 63 0.24 9.79 0.34
CA PHE A 63 -1.09 10.24 -0.07
C PHE A 63 -1.46 11.57 0.59
N PHE A 64 -0.99 11.81 1.82
CA PHE A 64 -1.34 13.00 2.61
C PHE A 64 -0.21 14.05 2.70
N LEU A 65 1.04 13.68 2.48
CA LEU A 65 2.22 14.55 2.46
C LEU A 65 2.76 14.71 1.04
#